data_AF-A0A6B0ZIN8-F1
#
_entry.id   AF-A0A6B0ZIN8-F1
#
_cell.length_a   1.000
_cell.length_b   1.000
_cell.length_c   1.000
_cell.angle_alpha   90.00
_cell.angle_beta   90.00
_cell.angle_gamma   90.00
#
_symmetry.space_group_name_H-M   'P 1'
#
loop_
_entity.id
_entity.type
_entity.pdbx_description
1 polymer ?
#
loop_
_entity_poly.entity_id
_entity_poly.type
_entity_poly.pdbx_seq_one_letter_code
_entity_poly.pdbx_strand_id
1 'polypeptide(L)' 'MDVETALRQMPKAELHLHLEGAVDAATFASLAAKHSLELPPHDEVADLYQYDSLADFLLIYSL' A
#
# COMPACT_ATOMS: atom_id res chain seq x y z
N MET A 1 26.19 17.20 -1.93
CA MET A 1 24.83 16.63 -1.84
C MET A 1 24.88 15.30 -2.54
N ASP A 2 24.49 14.21 -1.88
CA ASP A 2 24.37 12.91 -2.53
C ASP A 2 23.14 12.86 -3.46
N VAL A 3 23.08 11.80 -4.28
CA VAL A 3 22.00 11.61 -5.25
C VAL A 3 20.64 11.46 -4.57
N GLU A 4 20.55 10.79 -3.42
CA GLU A 4 19.29 10.61 -2.70
C GLU A 4 18.69 11.95 -2.25
N THR A 5 19.52 12.80 -1.65
CA THR A 5 19.14 14.13 -1.18
C THR A 5 18.66 15.00 -2.35
N ALA A 6 19.37 14.95 -3.49
CA ALA A 6 18.97 15.68 -4.70
C ALA A 6 17.62 15.17 -5.25
N LEU A 7 17.40 13.85 -5.31
CA LEU A 7 16.15 13.26 -5.77
C LEU A 7 14.96 13.63 -4.87
N ARG A 8 15.14 13.66 -3.54
CA ARG A 8 14.08 14.05 -2.60
C ARG A 8 13.67 15.52 -2.77
N GLN A 9 14.63 16.42 -3.01
CA GLN A 9 14.38 17.85 -3.14
C GLN A 9 13.81 18.28 -4.51
N MET A 10 13.97 17.45 -5.54
CA MET A 10 13.47 17.77 -6.89
C MET A 10 11.93 17.95 -6.87
N PRO A 11 11.37 19.04 -7.42
CA PRO A 11 9.93 19.18 -7.65
C PRO A 11 9.43 18.14 -8.64
N LYS A 12 8.29 17.49 -8.35
CA LYS A 12 7.73 16.40 -9.18
C LYS A 12 6.23 16.57 -9.34
N ALA A 13 5.71 16.10 -10.46
CA ALA A 13 4.28 15.84 -10.65
C ALA A 13 4.10 14.32 -10.79
N GLU A 14 3.09 13.78 -10.11
CA GLU A 14 2.71 12.37 -10.20
C GLU A 14 1.44 12.28 -11.05
N LEU A 15 1.55 11.61 -12.21
CA LEU A 15 0.48 11.57 -13.21
C LEU A 15 -0.30 10.26 -13.20
N HIS A 16 0.22 9.25 -12.52
CA HIS A 16 -0.40 7.93 -12.41
C HIS A 16 -0.21 7.41 -10.99
N LEU A 17 -1.25 7.59 -10.18
CA LEU A 17 -1.35 7.00 -8.86
C LEU A 17 -2.79 6.58 -8.63
N HIS A 18 -2.97 5.36 -8.13
CA HIS A 18 -4.24 4.89 -7.59
C HIS A 18 -4.24 5.20 -6.10
N LEU A 19 -5.21 5.95 -5.62
CA LEU A 19 -5.24 6.37 -4.20
C LEU A 19 -5.38 5.17 -3.28
N GLU A 20 -6.20 4.21 -3.69
CA GLU A 20 -6.43 2.94 -3.02
C GLU A 20 -5.13 2.12 -2.92
N GLY A 21 -4.28 2.20 -3.95
CA GLY A 21 -2.98 1.54 -3.98
C GLY A 21 -1.88 2.27 -3.22
N ALA A 22 -2.15 3.47 -2.68
CA ALA A 22 -1.23 4.27 -1.90
C ALA A 22 -1.47 4.17 -0.38
N VAL A 23 -2.46 3.38 0.05
CA VAL A 23 -2.76 3.13 1.47
C VAL A 23 -1.71 2.19 2.05
N ASP A 24 -1.08 2.56 3.15
CA ASP A 24 -0.17 1.67 3.86
C ASP A 24 -0.93 0.54 4.58
N ALA A 25 -0.30 -0.62 4.70
CA ALA A 25 -0.90 -1.80 5.31
C ALA A 25 -1.40 -1.53 6.75
N ALA A 26 -0.69 -0.72 7.54
CA ALA A 26 -1.10 -0.40 8.91
C ALA A 26 -2.36 0.48 8.94
N THR A 27 -2.47 1.50 8.08
CA THR A 27 -3.72 2.26 7.91
C THR A 27 -4.87 1.38 7.41
N PHE A 28 -4.61 0.46 6.47
CA PHE A 28 -5.62 -0.47 5.99
C PHE A 28 -6.20 -1.32 7.14
N ALA A 29 -5.35 -1.94 7.97
CA ALA A 29 -5.79 -2.67 9.16
C ALA A 29 -6.49 -1.79 10.21
N SER A 30 -6.02 -0.56 10.42
CA SER A 30 -6.68 0.41 11.30
C SER A 30 -8.11 0.71 10.84
N LEU A 31 -8.32 0.86 9.53
CA LEU A 31 -9.63 1.14 8.96
C LEU A 31 -10.54 -0.08 9.03
N ALA A 32 -10.03 -1.28 8.70
CA ALA A 32 -10.78 -2.53 8.84
C ALA A 32 -11.29 -2.72 10.28
N ALA A 33 -10.41 -2.55 11.27
CA ALA A 33 -10.77 -2.65 12.69
C ALA A 33 -11.83 -1.60 13.09
N LYS A 34 -11.67 -0.34 12.65
CA LYS A 34 -12.63 0.75 12.91
C LYS A 34 -14.03 0.42 12.39
N HIS A 35 -14.12 -0.31 11.28
CA HIS A 35 -15.37 -0.68 10.64
C HIS A 35 -15.82 -2.12 10.95
N SER A 36 -15.15 -2.80 11.90
CA SER A 36 -15.45 -4.18 12.29
C SER A 36 -15.43 -5.17 11.11
N LEU A 37 -14.50 -4.96 10.18
CA LEU A 37 -14.24 -5.85 9.05
C LEU A 37 -13.08 -6.77 9.39
N GLU A 38 -13.23 -8.06 9.07
CA GLU A 38 -12.17 -9.05 9.19
C GLU A 38 -11.27 -9.01 7.95
N LEU A 39 -9.96 -8.95 8.16
CA LEU A 39 -8.97 -9.09 7.09
C LEU A 39 -8.70 -10.58 6.82
N PRO A 40 -8.21 -10.93 5.60
CA PRO A 40 -7.75 -12.29 5.31
C PRO A 40 -6.70 -12.76 6.32
N PRO A 41 -6.56 -14.08 6.56
CA PRO A 41 -5.54 -14.60 7.46
C PRO A 41 -4.13 -14.13 7.09
N HIS A 42 -3.37 -13.66 8.08
CA HIS A 42 -2.00 -13.17 7.96
C HIS A 42 -1.27 -13.32 9.30
N ASP A 43 0.06 -13.38 9.27
CA ASP A 43 0.88 -13.33 10.48
C ASP A 43 1.14 -11.87 10.86
N GLU A 44 1.58 -11.06 9.89
CA GLU A 44 1.72 -9.61 9.99
C GLU A 44 0.89 -8.93 8.89
N VAL A 45 0.31 -7.75 9.18
CA VAL A 45 -0.55 -7.05 8.20
C VAL A 45 0.21 -6.70 6.90
N ALA A 46 1.53 -6.54 6.99
CA ALA A 46 2.40 -6.31 5.84
C ALA A 46 2.45 -7.50 4.86
N ASP A 47 2.13 -8.71 5.30
CA ASP A 47 2.10 -9.91 4.46
C ASP A 47 0.99 -9.84 3.41
N LEU A 48 -0.08 -9.10 3.69
CA LEU A 48 -1.15 -8.83 2.72
C LEU A 48 -0.62 -8.04 1.51
N TYR A 49 0.55 -7.39 1.61
CA TYR A 49 1.11 -6.54 0.56
C TYR A 49 2.27 -7.21 -0.22
N GLN A 50 2.40 -8.54 -0.11
CA GLN A 50 3.36 -9.33 -0.87
C GLN A 50 2.63 -10.09 -1.99
N TYR A 51 3.07 -9.91 -3.24
CA TYR A 51 2.38 -10.42 -4.42
C TYR A 51 3.36 -11.06 -5.41
N ASP A 52 3.00 -12.21 -5.97
CA ASP A 52 3.77 -12.87 -7.03
C ASP A 52 3.35 -12.43 -8.44
N SER A 53 2.14 -11.91 -8.58
CA SER A 53 1.57 -11.47 -9.85
C SER A 53 0.63 -10.27 -9.70
N LEU A 54 0.30 -9.66 -10.85
CA LEU A 54 -0.74 -8.64 -10.90
C LEU A 54 -2.10 -9.17 -10.42
N ALA A 55 -2.40 -10.44 -10.66
CA ALA A 55 -3.66 -11.03 -10.22
C ALA A 55 -3.71 -11.11 -8.68
N ASP A 56 -2.61 -11.50 -8.03
CA ASP A 56 -2.51 -11.58 -6.57
C ASP A 56 -2.63 -10.19 -5.93
N PHE A 57 -1.98 -9.19 -6.52
CA PHE A 57 -2.17 -7.79 -6.14
C PHE A 57 -3.64 -7.37 -6.20
N LEU A 58 -4.32 -7.67 -7.31
CA LEU A 58 -5.71 -7.25 -7.51
C LEU A 58 -6.68 -7.91 -6.52
N LEU A 59 -6.38 -9.12 -6.04
CA LEU A 59 -7.19 -9.77 -5.00
C LEU A 59 -7.21 -8.93 -3.72
N ILE A 60 -6.04 -8.47 -3.26
CA ILE A 60 -5.94 -7.64 -2.05
C ILE A 60 -6.43 -6.22 -2.30
N TYR A 61 -6.08 -5.62 -3.45
CA TYR A 61 -6.50 -4.27 -3.82
C TYR A 61 -8.03 -4.11 -3.87
N SER A 62 -8.77 -5.20 -4.11
CA SER A 62 -10.22 -5.20 -4.22
C SER A 62 -10.99 -5.50 -2.93
N LEU A 63 -10.28 -5.71 -1.80
CA LEU A 63 -10.89 -5.93 -0.47
C LEU A 63 -11.57 -4.66 0.07
#